data_AF-A0A432K1D4-F1
#
_entry.id   AF-A0A432K1D4-F1
#
_cell.length_a   1.000
_cell.length_b   1.000
_cell.length_c   1.000
_cell.angle_alpha   90.00
_cell.angle_beta   90.00
_cell.angle_gamma   90.00
#
_symmetry.space_group_name_H-M   'P 1'
#
loop_
_entity.id
_entity.type
_entity.pdbx_description
1 polymer ?
#
loop_
_entity_poly.entity_id
_entity_poly.type
_entity_poly.pdbx_seq_one_letter_code
_entity_poly.pdbx_strand_id
1 'polypeptide(L)'
;TEIPRDMQGKSLVPILEGKTPKDWRNAHYYHYYEHPSEHDVRRHYGITTDRYKLIHFYYDLDVWELYDLKKDPNEMNNIYGDPAYADIQEKLHKDLDGLRLTYGDNDSLSQKFIDEYHEKVKENPLIEYWKLSPDEMKRLYQEYLKTQN
;
A
#
# COMPACT_ATOMS: atom_id res chain seq x y z
N THR A 1 10.21 -27.82 13.68
CA THR A 1 10.93 -26.53 13.65
C THR A 1 10.04 -25.48 14.26
N GLU A 2 10.57 -24.64 15.14
CA GLU A 2 9.83 -23.51 15.71
C GLU A 2 9.74 -22.37 14.71
N ILE A 3 8.61 -21.66 14.67
CA ILE A 3 8.41 -20.50 13.81
C ILE A 3 9.12 -19.30 14.47
N PRO A 4 9.99 -18.56 13.74
CA PRO A 4 10.63 -17.36 14.27
C PRO A 4 9.61 -16.30 14.73
N ARG A 5 9.94 -15.58 15.82
CA ARG A 5 9.00 -14.64 16.47
C ARG A 5 8.66 -13.42 15.62
N ASP A 6 9.52 -13.08 14.67
CA ASP A 6 9.40 -11.96 13.74
C ASP A 6 8.51 -12.28 12.53
N MET A 7 8.12 -13.55 12.33
CA MET A 7 7.20 -13.93 11.27
C MET A 7 5.80 -13.35 11.53
N GLN A 8 5.35 -12.48 10.64
CA GLN A 8 4.01 -11.85 10.71
C GLN A 8 2.90 -12.74 10.12
N GLY A 9 3.26 -13.68 9.25
CA GLY A 9 2.34 -14.63 8.63
C GLY A 9 1.96 -15.78 9.57
N LYS A 10 0.86 -16.49 9.24
CA LYS A 10 0.47 -17.75 9.91
C LYS A 10 0.56 -18.91 8.92
N SER A 11 1.05 -20.06 9.37
CA SER A 11 1.16 -21.27 8.55
C SER A 11 -0.21 -21.68 7.96
N LEU A 12 -0.22 -22.05 6.68
CA LEU A 12 -1.41 -22.56 5.99
C LEU A 12 -1.64 -24.05 6.21
N VAL A 13 -0.67 -24.79 6.75
CA VAL A 13 -0.75 -26.25 6.91
C VAL A 13 -2.03 -26.70 7.64
N PRO A 14 -2.43 -26.08 8.78
CA PRO A 14 -3.67 -26.49 9.46
C PRO A 14 -4.92 -26.36 8.58
N ILE A 15 -4.98 -25.36 7.69
CA ILE A 15 -6.10 -25.20 6.75
C ILE A 15 -6.09 -26.29 5.71
N LEU A 16 -4.92 -26.63 5.16
CA LEU A 16 -4.78 -27.71 4.19
C LEU A 16 -5.16 -29.08 4.79
N GLU A 17 -5.01 -29.25 6.10
CA GLU A 17 -5.48 -30.42 6.85
C GLU A 17 -6.96 -30.37 7.25
N GLY A 18 -7.70 -29.33 6.85
CA GLY A 18 -9.11 -29.14 7.20
C GLY A 18 -9.36 -28.67 8.64
N LYS A 19 -8.32 -28.18 9.34
CA LYS A 19 -8.34 -27.70 10.72
C LYS A 19 -8.05 -26.20 10.80
N THR A 20 -8.94 -25.38 10.25
CA THR A 20 -8.82 -23.91 10.33
C THR A 20 -8.73 -23.45 11.79
N PRO A 21 -7.67 -22.73 12.19
CA PRO A 21 -7.53 -22.21 13.55
C PRO A 21 -8.69 -21.26 13.93
N LYS A 22 -9.10 -21.27 15.20
CA LYS A 22 -10.19 -20.40 15.68
C LYS A 22 -9.84 -18.91 15.62
N ASP A 23 -8.55 -18.59 15.70
CA ASP A 23 -7.97 -17.25 15.65
C ASP A 23 -7.44 -16.91 14.23
N TRP A 24 -7.98 -17.55 13.20
CA TRP A 24 -7.61 -17.22 11.82
C TRP A 24 -7.99 -15.78 11.49
N ARG A 25 -7.17 -15.13 10.66
CA ARG A 25 -7.42 -13.73 10.26
C ARG A 25 -8.75 -13.62 9.53
N ASN A 26 -9.46 -12.53 9.78
CA ASN A 26 -10.70 -12.15 9.10
C ASN A 26 -10.49 -11.02 8.07
N ALA A 27 -9.26 -10.54 7.94
CA ALA A 27 -8.91 -9.45 7.06
C ALA A 27 -7.51 -9.64 6.45
N HIS A 28 -7.33 -9.05 5.27
CA HIS A 28 -6.08 -8.91 4.56
C HIS A 28 -5.66 -7.43 4.59
N TYR A 29 -4.46 -7.17 5.08
CA TYR A 29 -3.80 -5.85 5.02
C TYR A 29 -2.91 -5.80 3.78
N TYR A 30 -2.89 -4.64 3.12
CA TYR A 30 -1.97 -4.38 2.01
C TYR A 30 -1.48 -2.92 2.04
N HIS A 31 -0.30 -2.69 1.45
CA HIS A 31 0.29 -1.36 1.31
C HIS A 31 1.11 -1.31 0.02
N TYR A 32 0.77 -0.37 -0.87
CA TYR A 32 1.46 -0.05 -2.11
C TYR A 32 2.25 1.26 -1.97
N TYR A 33 3.52 1.25 -2.38
CA TYR A 33 4.48 2.33 -2.15
C TYR A 33 5.05 2.96 -3.43
N GLU A 34 4.90 2.34 -4.60
CA GLU A 34 5.71 2.62 -5.78
C GLU A 34 5.23 3.85 -6.57
N HIS A 35 5.31 5.03 -5.94
CA HIS A 35 4.85 6.28 -6.52
C HIS A 35 5.68 7.47 -6.04
N PRO A 36 6.10 8.40 -6.92
CA PRO A 36 6.00 8.41 -8.39
C PRO A 36 6.77 7.29 -9.09
N SER A 37 6.11 6.56 -10.00
CA SER A 37 6.69 5.52 -10.85
C SER A 37 5.91 5.32 -12.16
N GLU A 38 6.33 4.32 -12.95
CA GLU A 38 5.60 3.83 -14.12
C GLU A 38 4.12 3.52 -13.75
N HIS A 39 3.20 3.84 -14.66
CA HIS A 39 1.74 3.76 -14.48
C HIS A 39 1.10 4.76 -13.51
N ASP A 40 1.87 5.58 -12.77
CA ASP A 40 1.37 6.70 -11.95
C ASP A 40 0.27 6.30 -10.94
N VAL A 41 0.37 5.08 -10.40
CA VAL A 41 -0.54 4.57 -9.35
C VAL A 41 -0.15 5.21 -8.03
N ARG A 42 -1.09 5.82 -7.32
CA ARG A 42 -0.83 6.59 -6.09
C ARG A 42 -0.46 5.67 -4.91
N ARG A 43 0.36 6.13 -3.95
CA ARG A 43 0.64 5.36 -2.72
C ARG A 43 -0.64 5.16 -1.92
N HIS A 44 -0.87 3.95 -1.44
CA HIS A 44 -2.05 3.65 -0.64
C HIS A 44 -1.90 2.39 0.20
N TYR A 45 -2.63 2.35 1.30
CA TYR A 45 -2.80 1.15 2.11
C TYR A 45 -4.28 0.87 2.32
N GLY A 46 -4.60 -0.35 2.75
CA GLY A 46 -5.97 -0.71 2.99
C GLY A 46 -6.18 -2.05 3.66
N ILE A 47 -7.44 -2.31 3.96
CA ILE A 47 -7.93 -3.54 4.56
C ILE A 47 -9.01 -4.14 3.67
N THR A 48 -8.95 -5.46 3.45
CA THR A 48 -10.00 -6.22 2.77
C THR A 48 -10.51 -7.30 3.71
N THR A 49 -11.81 -7.30 4.01
CA THR A 49 -12.49 -8.36 4.76
C THR A 49 -13.20 -9.32 3.80
N ASP A 50 -14.05 -10.21 4.32
CA ASP A 50 -14.91 -11.09 3.51
C ASP A 50 -16.01 -10.33 2.74
N ARG A 51 -16.28 -9.07 3.10
CA ARG A 51 -17.36 -8.26 2.53
C ARG A 51 -16.97 -6.84 2.14
N TYR A 52 -16.01 -6.21 2.81
CA TYR A 52 -15.71 -4.81 2.58
C TYR A 52 -14.23 -4.59 2.29
N LYS A 53 -13.93 -3.59 1.46
CA LYS A 53 -12.58 -3.10 1.24
C LYS A 53 -12.53 -1.60 1.56
N LEU A 54 -11.57 -1.19 2.39
CA LEU A 54 -11.29 0.21 2.71
C LEU A 54 -9.87 0.55 2.26
N ILE A 55 -9.72 1.66 1.54
CA ILE A 55 -8.46 2.12 0.94
C ILE A 55 -8.21 3.56 1.33
N HIS A 56 -6.94 3.89 1.64
CA HIS A 56 -6.48 5.26 1.85
C HIS A 56 -5.30 5.59 0.95
N PHE A 57 -5.49 6.57 0.07
CA PHE A 57 -4.43 7.22 -0.70
C PHE A 57 -3.92 8.41 0.11
N TYR A 58 -2.61 8.49 0.39
CA TYR A 58 -2.09 9.36 1.48
C TYR A 58 -0.91 10.29 1.13
N TYR A 59 -0.30 10.19 -0.06
CA TYR A 59 0.95 10.92 -0.37
C TYR A 59 0.72 12.26 -1.08
N ASP A 60 0.38 12.22 -2.37
CA ASP A 60 0.03 13.39 -3.19
C ASP A 60 -1.48 13.55 -3.36
N LEU A 61 -2.25 12.67 -2.70
CA LEU A 61 -3.69 12.73 -2.49
C LEU A 61 -3.98 12.31 -1.05
N ASP A 62 -5.08 12.81 -0.49
CA ASP A 62 -5.66 12.40 0.79
C ASP A 62 -7.12 12.01 0.55
N VAL A 63 -7.32 10.76 0.11
CA VAL A 63 -8.62 10.26 -0.35
C VAL A 63 -8.87 8.86 0.17
N TRP A 64 -10.09 8.63 0.62
CA TRP A 64 -10.56 7.33 1.05
C TRP A 64 -11.57 6.73 0.08
N GLU A 65 -11.53 5.42 -0.03
CA GLU A 65 -12.51 4.63 -0.78
C GLU A 65 -13.00 3.44 0.04
N LEU A 66 -14.29 3.12 -0.08
CA LEU A 66 -14.93 1.99 0.57
C LEU A 66 -15.79 1.25 -0.46
N TYR A 67 -15.70 -0.07 -0.49
CA TYR A 67 -16.46 -0.93 -1.41
C TYR A 67 -17.16 -2.06 -0.64
N ASP A 68 -18.44 -2.33 -0.95
CA ASP A 68 -19.20 -3.50 -0.48
C ASP A 68 -19.07 -4.64 -1.52
N LEU A 69 -18.09 -5.52 -1.33
CA LEU A 69 -17.71 -6.60 -2.25
C LEU A 69 -18.81 -7.64 -2.45
N LYS A 70 -19.85 -7.67 -1.61
CA LYS A 70 -21.03 -8.53 -1.81
C LYS A 70 -22.04 -7.90 -2.76
N LYS A 71 -22.21 -6.59 -2.71
CA LYS A 71 -23.12 -5.85 -3.61
C LYS A 71 -22.44 -5.42 -4.91
N ASP A 72 -21.14 -5.17 -4.84
CA ASP A 72 -20.30 -4.66 -5.92
C ASP A 72 -18.99 -5.46 -6.00
N PRO A 73 -19.05 -6.70 -6.52
CA PRO A 73 -17.88 -7.57 -6.61
C PRO A 73 -16.81 -7.08 -7.59
N ASN A 74 -17.14 -6.10 -8.44
CA ASN A 74 -16.23 -5.51 -9.42
C ASN A 74 -15.65 -4.18 -8.94
N GLU A 75 -16.01 -3.72 -7.73
CA GLU A 75 -15.43 -2.54 -7.09
C GLU A 75 -15.61 -1.25 -7.92
N MET A 76 -16.80 -1.09 -8.50
CA MET A 76 -17.10 -0.01 -9.43
C MET A 76 -17.67 1.25 -8.75
N ASN A 77 -18.16 1.13 -7.51
CA ASN A 77 -18.87 2.18 -6.80
C ASN A 77 -18.23 2.42 -5.42
N ASN A 78 -17.52 3.54 -5.30
CA ASN A 78 -17.04 4.02 -4.01
C ASN A 78 -18.23 4.52 -3.16
N ILE A 79 -18.46 3.85 -2.03
CA ILE A 79 -19.51 4.17 -1.05
C ILE A 79 -18.97 4.86 0.20
N TYR A 80 -17.72 5.31 0.19
CA TYR A 80 -17.14 6.05 1.31
C TYR A 80 -17.92 7.35 1.56
N GLY A 81 -18.28 7.60 2.82
CA GLY A 81 -19.10 8.75 3.20
C GLY A 81 -20.61 8.58 3.01
N ASP A 82 -21.08 7.45 2.47
CA ASP A 82 -22.52 7.14 2.46
C ASP A 82 -23.02 6.94 3.90
N PRO A 83 -24.01 7.73 4.39
CA PRO A 83 -24.54 7.60 5.74
C PRO A 83 -25.07 6.20 6.09
N ALA A 84 -25.53 5.43 5.09
CA ALA A 84 -26.00 4.07 5.29
C ALA A 84 -24.87 3.09 5.70
N TYR A 85 -23.61 3.48 5.49
CA TYR A 85 -22.41 2.70 5.77
C TYR A 85 -21.54 3.28 6.89
N ALA A 86 -22.01 4.31 7.62
CA ALA A 86 -21.22 5.02 8.63
C ALA A 86 -20.62 4.09 9.70
N ASP A 87 -21.42 3.19 10.27
CA ASP A 87 -20.95 2.24 11.30
C ASP A 87 -19.90 1.26 10.74
N ILE A 88 -20.05 0.86 9.47
CA ILE A 88 -19.10 -0.03 8.79
C ILE A 88 -17.79 0.70 8.52
N GLN A 89 -17.86 1.95 8.06
CA GLN A 89 -16.71 2.79 7.84
C GLN A 89 -15.92 3.00 9.14
N GLU A 90 -16.57 3.37 10.23
CA GLU A 90 -15.93 3.54 11.54
C GLU A 90 -15.25 2.24 12.01
N LYS A 91 -15.94 1.10 11.85
CA LYS A 91 -15.38 -0.20 12.20
C LYS A 91 -14.12 -0.53 11.38
N LEU A 92 -14.17 -0.32 10.07
CA LEU A 92 -13.04 -0.66 9.19
C LEU A 92 -11.83 0.23 9.43
N HIS A 93 -12.02 1.50 9.79
CA HIS A 93 -10.93 2.37 10.24
C HIS A 93 -10.25 1.80 11.48
N LYS A 94 -11.02 1.42 12.51
CA LYS A 94 -10.48 0.81 13.73
C LYS A 94 -9.76 -0.52 13.45
N ASP A 95 -10.33 -1.36 12.59
CA ASP A 95 -9.71 -2.63 12.20
C ASP A 95 -8.39 -2.38 11.43
N LEU A 96 -8.38 -1.42 10.51
CA LEU A 96 -7.19 -1.02 9.75
C LEU A 96 -6.08 -0.50 10.66
N ASP A 97 -6.39 0.42 11.58
CA ASP A 97 -5.43 0.93 12.56
C ASP A 97 -4.86 -0.21 13.41
N GLY A 98 -5.71 -1.15 13.84
CA GLY A 98 -5.28 -2.35 14.57
C GLY A 98 -4.33 -3.23 13.76
N LEU A 99 -4.56 -3.41 12.46
CA LEU A 99 -3.67 -4.17 11.58
C LEU A 99 -2.35 -3.44 11.34
N ARG A 100 -2.36 -2.11 11.14
CA ARG A 100 -1.15 -1.31 11.01
C ARG A 100 -0.25 -1.46 12.24
N LEU A 101 -0.84 -1.33 13.44
CA LEU A 101 -0.13 -1.58 14.70
C LEU A 101 0.40 -3.02 14.79
N THR A 102 -0.41 -4.01 14.45
CA THR A 102 -0.03 -5.44 14.49
C THR A 102 1.15 -5.74 13.58
N TYR A 103 1.19 -5.13 12.40
CA TYR A 103 2.24 -5.33 11.40
C TYR A 103 3.39 -4.32 11.47
N GLY A 104 3.40 -3.46 12.49
CA GLY A 104 4.47 -2.48 12.70
C GLY A 104 4.49 -1.37 11.65
N ASP A 105 3.40 -1.17 10.93
CA ASP A 105 3.25 -0.11 9.93
C ASP A 105 2.67 1.17 10.58
N ASN A 106 3.10 2.33 10.10
CA ASN A 106 2.71 3.63 10.61
C ASN A 106 3.05 4.76 9.63
N ASP A 107 2.52 5.96 9.90
CA ASP A 107 2.72 7.12 9.02
C ASP A 107 4.18 7.59 9.00
N SER A 108 4.91 7.45 10.12
CA SER A 108 6.33 7.82 10.17
C SER A 108 7.19 6.94 9.27
N LEU A 109 6.89 5.64 9.17
CA LEU A 109 7.55 4.72 8.23
C LEU A 109 7.21 5.08 6.78
N SER A 110 5.95 5.43 6.52
CA SER A 110 5.50 5.88 5.20
C SER A 110 6.23 7.15 4.77
N GLN A 111 6.33 8.14 5.66
CA GLN A 111 7.06 9.39 5.44
C GLN A 111 8.56 9.14 5.21
N LYS A 112 9.17 8.24 5.98
CA LYS A 112 10.58 7.86 5.79
C LYS A 112 10.82 7.37 4.35
N PHE A 113 9.95 6.52 3.80
CA PHE A 113 10.12 6.03 2.43
C PHE A 113 9.90 7.11 1.35
N ILE A 114 9.05 8.09 1.63
CA ILE A 114 8.87 9.28 0.79
C ILE A 114 10.14 10.14 0.80
N ASP A 115 10.70 10.38 1.98
CA ASP A 115 11.93 11.18 2.13
C ASP A 115 13.12 10.49 1.45
N GLU A 116 13.30 9.18 1.66
CA GLU A 116 14.33 8.39 0.99
C GLU A 116 14.20 8.43 -0.54
N TYR A 117 12.96 8.44 -1.05
CA TYR A 117 12.71 8.60 -2.47
C TYR A 117 13.19 9.98 -2.97
N HIS A 118 12.84 11.05 -2.27
CA HIS A 118 13.26 12.40 -2.66
C HIS A 118 14.77 12.57 -2.64
N GLU A 119 15.47 12.01 -1.65
CA GLU A 119 16.94 12.04 -1.62
C GLU A 119 17.55 11.29 -2.80
N LYS A 120 17.03 10.10 -3.12
CA LYS A 120 17.49 9.33 -4.29
C LYS A 120 17.28 10.09 -5.60
N VAL A 121 16.15 10.77 -5.77
CA VAL A 121 15.87 11.59 -6.98
C VAL A 121 16.80 12.80 -7.07
N LYS A 122 17.14 13.44 -5.93
CA LYS A 122 18.14 14.52 -5.90
C LYS A 122 19.52 14.04 -6.33
N GLU A 123 19.93 12.84 -5.90
CA GLU A 123 21.22 12.24 -6.25
C GLU A 123 21.26 11.72 -7.70
N ASN A 124 20.16 11.13 -8.17
CA ASN A 124 20.05 10.58 -9.52
C ASN A 124 18.70 10.95 -10.17
N PRO A 125 18.65 12.06 -10.93
CA PRO A 125 17.44 12.51 -11.61
C PRO A 125 16.90 11.51 -12.65
N LEU A 126 17.70 10.55 -13.11
CA LEU A 126 17.24 9.50 -14.04
C LEU A 126 16.25 8.53 -13.40
N ILE A 127 16.07 8.55 -12.08
CA ILE A 127 15.00 7.80 -11.41
C ILE A 127 13.63 8.24 -11.92
N GLU A 128 13.45 9.52 -12.25
CA GLU A 128 12.21 10.05 -12.82
C GLU A 128 12.33 10.27 -14.34
N TYR A 129 13.01 9.37 -15.06
CA TYR A 129 13.30 9.54 -16.49
C TYR A 129 12.07 9.82 -17.36
N TRP A 130 10.89 9.31 -16.99
CA TRP A 130 9.63 9.54 -17.71
C TRP A 130 9.12 10.99 -17.62
N LYS A 131 9.66 11.80 -16.70
CA LYS A 131 9.36 13.24 -16.60
C LYS A 131 10.32 14.10 -17.44
N LEU A 132 11.41 13.54 -17.93
CA LEU A 132 12.48 14.27 -18.61
C LEU A 132 12.22 14.33 -20.11
N SER A 133 12.53 15.49 -20.72
CA SER A 133 12.56 15.60 -22.18
C SER A 133 13.70 14.75 -22.77
N PRO A 134 13.63 14.35 -24.06
CA PRO A 134 14.71 13.63 -24.71
C PRO A 134 16.08 14.33 -24.63
N ASP A 135 16.10 15.67 -24.67
CA ASP A 135 17.33 16.47 -24.57
C ASP A 135 17.92 16.45 -23.15
N GLU A 136 17.08 16.53 -22.12
CA GLU A 136 17.51 16.41 -20.72
C GLU A 136 18.01 15.01 -20.41
N MET A 137 17.31 13.98 -20.89
CA MET A 137 17.74 12.58 -20.80
C MET A 137 19.11 12.38 -21.43
N LYS A 138 19.31 12.89 -22.66
CA LYS A 138 20.58 12.80 -23.35
C LYS A 138 21.69 13.50 -22.57
N ARG A 139 21.44 14.70 -22.03
CA ARG A 139 22.43 15.44 -21.23
C ARG A 139 22.82 14.66 -19.97
N LEU A 140 21.85 14.22 -19.18
CA LEU A 140 22.07 13.50 -17.92
C LEU A 140 22.77 12.16 -18.14
N TYR A 141 22.41 11.42 -19.20
CA TYR A 141 23.09 10.17 -19.55
C TYR A 141 24.57 10.40 -19.91
N GLN A 142 24.89 11.47 -20.64
CA GLN A 142 26.28 11.81 -20.94
C GLN A 142 27.06 12.25 -19.70
N GLU A 143 26.43 12.95 -18.76
CA GLU A 143 27.04 13.31 -17.47
C GLU A 143 27.30 12.07 -16.61
N TYR A 144 26.33 11.16 -16.53
CA TYR A 144 26.49 9.87 -15.84
C TYR A 144 27.69 9.07 -16.38
N LEU A 145 27.81 8.92 -17.70
CA LEU A 145 28.94 8.22 -18.32
C LEU A 145 30.32 8.82 -17.97
N LYS A 146 30.40 10.13 -17.72
CA LYS A 146 31.65 10.79 -17.29
C LYS A 146 32.02 10.46 -15.84
N THR A 147 31.05 10.16 -14.98
CA THR A 147 31.29 9.81 -13.56
C THR A 147 31.74 8.36 -13.36
N GLN A 148 31.64 7.52 -14.40
CA GLN A 148 32.03 6.10 -14.38
C GLN A 148 33.45 5.85 -14.92
N ASN A 149 34.16 6.89 -15.35
CA ASN A 149 35.57 6.87 -15.79
C ASN A 149 36.45 7.60 -14.78
#